data_AF-A0A3B8QF78-F1
#
_entry.id   AF-A0A3B8QF78-F1
#
_cell.length_a   1.000
_cell.length_b   1.000
_cell.length_c   1.000
_cell.angle_alpha   90.00
_cell.angle_beta   90.00
_cell.angle_gamma   90.00
#
_symmetry.space_group_name_H-M   'P 1'
#
loop_
_entity.id
_entity.type
_entity.pdbx_description
1 polymer ?
#
loop_
_entity_poly.entity_id
_entity_poly.type
_entity_poly.pdbx_seq_one_letter_code
_entity_poly.pdbx_strand_id
1 'polypeptide(L)' 'VQIPAFRRIPGCEIVAVANRSLESSQRVTDEFNIPRAYANWEELLDDDGIDAVSIGT' A
#
# COMPACT_ATOMS: atom_id res chain seq x y z
N VAL A 1 3.38 6.34 10.74
CA VAL A 1 2.38 6.06 9.68
C VAL A 1 2.68 6.96 8.47
N GLN A 2 3.13 6.41 7.35
CA GLN A 2 3.53 7.18 6.16
C GLN A 2 2.34 7.61 5.29
N ILE A 3 1.23 6.85 5.34
CA ILE A 3 0.04 7.02 4.49
C ILE A 3 -0.51 8.47 4.50
N PRO A 4 -0.76 9.11 5.65
CA PRO A 4 -1.27 10.49 5.65
C PRO A 4 -0.28 11.52 5.07
N ALA A 5 1.03 11.23 5.11
CA ALA A 5 2.04 12.12 4.56
C ALA A 5 2.08 12.07 3.04
N PHE A 6 2.03 10.87 2.44
CA PHE A 6 2.00 10.71 0.98
C PHE A 6 0.76 11.37 0.35
N ARG A 7 -0.40 11.29 1.00
CA ARG A 7 -1.63 11.96 0.54
C ARG A 7 -1.54 13.48 0.43
N ARG A 8 -0.56 14.11 1.09
CA ARG A 8 -0.33 15.56 1.01
C ARG A 8 0.61 15.95 -0.13
N ILE A 9 1.23 14.98 -0.81
CA ILE A 9 2.15 15.23 -1.90
C ILE A 9 1.35 15.29 -3.21
N PRO A 10 1.33 16.43 -3.92
CA PRO A 10 0.65 16.53 -5.21
C PRO A 10 1.21 15.51 -6.21
N GLY A 11 0.31 14.80 -6.90
CA GLY A 11 0.69 13.77 -7.87
C GLY A 11 1.08 12.43 -7.26
N CYS A 12 1.02 12.27 -5.93
CA CYS A 12 1.22 10.99 -5.27
C CYS A 12 -0.13 10.34 -4.96
N GLU A 13 -0.29 9.09 -5.40
CA GLU A 13 -1.43 8.25 -5.06
C GLU A 13 -0.96 6.98 -4.35
N ILE A 14 -1.68 6.56 -3.33
CA ILE A 14 -1.44 5.29 -2.66
C ILE A 14 -2.39 4.27 -3.25
N VAL A 15 -1.87 3.40 -4.11
CA VAL A 15 -2.66 2.45 -4.88
C VAL A 15 -2.75 1.05 -4.26
N ALA A 16 -1.80 0.71 -3.37
CA ALA A 16 -1.64 -0.63 -2.81
C ALA A 16 -1.00 -0.62 -1.42
N VAL A 17 -1.21 -1.70 -0.66
CA VAL A 17 -0.49 -2.00 0.59
C VAL A 17 -0.24 -3.51 0.73
N ALA A 18 0.93 -3.86 1.29
CA ALA A 18 1.29 -5.22 1.66
C ALA A 18 1.77 -5.26 3.11
N ASN A 19 1.45 -6.35 3.81
CA ASN A 19 1.88 -6.66 5.17
C ASN A 19 2.28 -8.14 5.26
N ARG A 20 2.46 -8.67 6.48
CA ARG A 20 2.75 -10.10 6.74
C ARG A 20 1.55 -11.03 6.57
N SER A 21 0.35 -10.49 6.38
CA SER A 21 -0.86 -11.26 6.11
C SER A 21 -1.87 -10.42 5.35
N LEU A 22 -2.70 -11.08 4.53
CA LEU A 22 -3.77 -10.43 3.78
C LEU A 22 -4.77 -9.72 4.71
N GLU A 23 -5.15 -10.34 5.82
CA GLU A 23 -6.03 -9.73 6.84
C GLU A 23 -5.45 -8.41 7.36
N SER A 24 -4.14 -8.36 7.63
CA SER A 24 -3.51 -7.12 8.09
C SER A 24 -3.48 -6.05 7.01
N SER A 25 -3.26 -6.42 5.74
CA SER A 25 -3.33 -5.49 4.61
C SER A 25 -4.74 -4.95 4.41
N GLN A 26 -5.76 -5.81 4.50
CA GLN A 26 -7.17 -5.46 4.35
C GLN A 26 -7.64 -4.45 5.39
N ARG A 27 -7.23 -4.62 6.66
CA ARG A 27 -7.52 -3.62 7.70
C ARG A 27 -7.02 -2.22 7.33
N VAL A 28 -5.85 -2.13 6.70
CA VAL A 28 -5.28 -0.85 6.26
C VAL A 28 -6.01 -0.33 5.03
N THR A 29 -6.39 -1.18 4.07
CA THR A 29 -7.19 -0.74 2.92
C THR A 29 -8.55 -0.21 3.36
N ASP A 30 -9.20 -0.85 4.33
CA ASP A 30 -10.50 -0.43 4.84
C ASP A 30 -10.40 0.89 5.61
N GLU A 31 -9.41 1.03 6.49
CA GLU A 31 -9.19 2.25 7.28
C GLU A 31 -8.87 3.45 6.39
N PHE A 32 -8.02 3.26 5.38
CA PHE A 32 -7.52 4.36 4.59
C PHE A 32 -8.21 4.51 3.24
N ASN A 33 -9.06 3.60 2.79
CA ASN A 33 -9.61 3.55 1.44
C ASN A 33 -8.49 3.43 0.38
N ILE A 34 -7.66 2.40 0.51
CA ILE A 34 -6.61 2.08 -0.47
C ILE A 34 -7.13 0.99 -1.42
N PRO A 35 -6.96 1.11 -2.74
CA PRO A 35 -7.61 0.22 -3.71
C PRO A 35 -7.22 -1.26 -3.63
N ARG A 36 -5.97 -1.58 -3.28
CA ARG A 36 -5.44 -2.95 -3.34
C ARG A 36 -4.73 -3.38 -2.05
N ALA A 37 -4.99 -4.61 -1.63
CA ALA A 37 -4.30 -5.30 -0.53
C ALA A 37 -3.60 -6.55 -1.08
N TYR A 38 -2.35 -6.76 -0.67
CA TYR A 38 -1.56 -7.95 -1.00
C TYR A 38 -1.26 -8.77 0.25
N ALA A 39 -1.10 -10.09 0.09
CA ALA A 39 -0.84 -11.00 1.21
C ALA A 39 0.61 -10.92 1.71
N ASN A 40 1.53 -10.55 0.84
CA ASN A 40 2.96 -10.40 1.08
C ASN A 40 3.53 -9.30 0.15
N TRP A 41 4.79 -8.92 0.37
CA TRP A 41 5.42 -7.83 -0.38
C TRP A 41 5.88 -8.29 -1.76
N GLU A 42 6.20 -9.57 -1.93
CA GLU A 42 6.61 -10.15 -3.21
C GLU A 42 5.51 -9.98 -4.27
N GLU A 43 4.27 -10.34 -3.97
CA GLU A 43 3.11 -10.14 -4.86
C GLU A 43 2.89 -8.67 -5.22
N LEU A 44 3.20 -7.75 -4.30
CA LEU A 44 3.11 -6.32 -4.56
C LEU A 44 4.19 -5.87 -5.55
N LEU A 45 5.41 -6.42 -5.46
CA LEU A 45 6.49 -6.07 -6.40
C LEU A 45 6.24 -6.59 -7.82
N ASP A 46 5.44 -7.64 -7.96
CA ASP A 46 5.06 -8.19 -9.27
C ASP A 46 3.93 -7.35 -9.96
N ASP A 47 3.35 -6.34 -9.30
CA ASP A 47 2.36 -5.43 -9.89
C ASP A 47 3.04 -4.33 -10.72
N ASP A 48 3.05 -4.52 -12.05
CA ASP A 48 3.53 -3.54 -13.04
C ASP A 48 2.80 -2.17 -12.97
N GLY A 49 1.68 -2.09 -12.26
CA GLY A 49 0.95 -0.85 -12.00
C GLY A 49 1.47 -0.03 -10.83
N ILE A 50 2.58 -0.41 -10.20
CA ILE A 50 3.21 0.30 -9.09
C ILE A 50 4.49 1.00 -9.53
N ASP A 51 4.50 2.34 -9.48
CA ASP A 51 5.66 3.14 -9.89
C ASP A 51 6.79 3.15 -8.84
N ALA A 52 6.45 3.05 -7.56
CA ALA A 52 7.40 3.14 -6.46
C ALA A 52 6.89 2.43 -5.19
N VAL A 53 7.82 1.90 -4.40
CA VAL A 53 7.52 1.22 -3.13
C VAL A 53 8.23 1.90 -1.97
N SER A 54 7.47 2.26 -0.93
CA SER A 54 7.99 2.76 0.34
C SER A 54 7.98 1.65 1.38
N ILE A 55 9.15 1.28 1.89
CA ILE A 55 9.29 0.23 2.90
C ILE A 55 9.38 0.88 4.29
N GLY A 56 8.40 0.61 5.14
CA GLY A 56 8.37 1.02 6.54
C GLY A 56 8.09 -0.17 7.45
N THR A 57 9.14 -0.90 7.83
CA THR A 57 9.07 -2.04 8.77
C THR A 57 9.04 -1.59 10.21
#